data_AF-G0L5C1-F1
#
_entry.id   AF-G0L5C1-F1
#
_cell.length_a   1.000
_cell.length_b   1.000
_cell.length_c   1.000
_cell.angle_alpha   90.00
_cell.angle_beta   90.00
_cell.angle_gamma   90.00
#
_symmetry.space_group_name_H-M   'P 1'
#
loop_
_entity.id
_entity.type
_entity.pdbx_description
1 polymer ?
#
loop_
_entity_poly.entity_id
_entity_poly.type
_entity_poly.pdbx_seq_one_letter_code
_entity_poly.pdbx_strand_id
1 'polypeptide(L)'
;MKRIFFFSAMLVLFLSCKEEKQESTAENTESYEINTENWDKKLAVKPKAEAILKDWAEFAALETSFDALYTVANRDDLNLVIENLVAKQNELEESTYPEAFNIPQVKSRQKVFKTYALKVKGDLFYRTDPEESVVQMIEAYNAFRNQFNVVVNNTLDTDLILDL
;
A
#
# COMPACT_ATOMS: atom_id res chain seq x y z
N MET A 1 0.15 -46.49 -41.11
CA MET A 1 0.34 -46.36 -39.65
C MET A 1 0.88 -45.00 -39.15
N LYS A 2 1.28 -44.03 -40.00
CA LYS A 2 1.69 -42.67 -39.54
C LYS A 2 0.55 -41.64 -39.46
N ARG A 3 -0.56 -41.86 -40.17
CA ARG A 3 -1.71 -40.92 -40.19
C ARG A 3 -2.61 -41.04 -38.96
N ILE A 4 -2.77 -42.24 -38.40
CA ILE A 4 -3.60 -42.47 -37.20
C ILE A 4 -2.91 -41.89 -35.94
N PHE A 5 -1.58 -41.89 -35.90
CA PHE A 5 -0.80 -41.31 -34.81
C PHE A 5 -0.99 -39.79 -34.69
N PHE A 6 -1.18 -39.09 -35.82
CA PHE A 6 -1.43 -37.65 -35.84
C PHE A 6 -2.81 -37.27 -35.31
N PHE A 7 -3.85 -38.07 -35.61
CA PHE A 7 -5.18 -37.84 -35.07
C PHE A 7 -5.28 -38.13 -33.57
N SER A 8 -4.50 -39.11 -33.07
CA SER A 8 -4.44 -39.40 -31.63
C SER A 8 -3.73 -38.31 -30.81
N ALA A 9 -2.73 -37.63 -31.39
CA ALA A 9 -2.01 -36.55 -30.71
C ALA A 9 -2.82 -35.24 -30.63
N MET A 10 -3.73 -35.02 -31.57
CA MET A 10 -4.59 -33.82 -31.61
C MET A 10 -5.80 -33.91 -30.67
N LEU A 11 -6.22 -35.13 -30.28
CA LEU A 11 -7.35 -35.33 -29.37
C LEU A 11 -7.00 -35.05 -27.90
N VAL A 12 -5.73 -35.20 -27.51
CA VAL A 12 -5.25 -34.98 -26.13
C VAL A 12 -5.26 -33.48 -25.75
N LEU A 13 -5.22 -32.58 -26.74
CA LEU A 13 -5.27 -31.12 -26.52
C LEU A 13 -6.66 -30.61 -26.11
N PHE A 14 -7.73 -31.39 -26.31
CA PHE A 14 -9.09 -31.00 -25.92
C PHE A 14 -9.51 -31.50 -24.52
N LEU A 15 -8.70 -32.35 -23.88
CA LEU A 15 -9.02 -32.92 -22.55
C LEU A 15 -8.36 -32.19 -21.38
N SER A 16 -7.63 -31.10 -21.63
CA SER A 16 -6.87 -30.38 -20.58
C SER A 16 -7.65 -29.29 -19.85
N CYS A 17 -8.92 -29.04 -20.19
CA CYS A 17 -9.79 -28.18 -19.38
C CYS A 17 -10.74 -29.04 -18.55
N LYS A 18 -10.17 -29.70 -17.53
CA LYS A 18 -10.96 -29.98 -16.32
C LYS A 18 -10.95 -28.68 -15.54
N GLU A 19 -12.02 -27.89 -15.65
CA GLU A 19 -12.32 -26.92 -14.61
C GLU A 19 -12.52 -27.74 -13.33
N GLU A 20 -11.49 -27.78 -12.49
CA GLU A 20 -11.73 -27.89 -11.07
C GLU A 20 -12.54 -26.65 -10.72
N LYS A 21 -13.85 -26.88 -10.63
CA LYS A 21 -14.75 -26.02 -9.90
C LYS A 21 -14.28 -26.13 -8.46
N GLN A 22 -13.23 -25.37 -8.14
CA GLN A 22 -12.86 -25.07 -6.77
C GLN A 22 -14.16 -24.51 -6.19
N GLU A 23 -14.75 -25.26 -5.28
CA GLU A 23 -15.83 -24.76 -4.46
C GLU A 23 -15.31 -23.44 -3.91
N SER A 24 -15.80 -22.34 -4.48
CA SER A 24 -15.80 -21.08 -3.79
C SER A 24 -16.70 -21.37 -2.61
N THR A 25 -16.09 -21.78 -1.49
CA THR A 25 -16.70 -21.63 -0.20
C THR A 25 -17.14 -20.19 -0.18
N ALA A 26 -18.43 -19.97 -0.40
CA ALA A 26 -19.09 -18.76 0.04
C ALA A 26 -19.07 -18.86 1.56
N GLU A 27 -17.88 -18.69 2.12
CA GLU A 27 -17.63 -18.68 3.54
C GLU A 27 -18.10 -17.30 3.97
N ASN A 28 -19.32 -17.33 4.49
CA ASN A 28 -19.91 -16.40 5.41
C ASN A 28 -19.67 -14.91 5.14
N THR A 29 -20.77 -14.26 4.77
CA THR A 29 -21.09 -12.87 5.12
C THR A 29 -21.22 -12.71 6.65
N GLU A 30 -20.27 -13.23 7.41
CA GLU A 30 -20.08 -12.86 8.81
C GLU A 30 -19.15 -11.65 8.80
N SER A 31 -19.53 -10.61 9.53
CA SER A 31 -18.70 -9.43 9.70
C SER A 31 -17.35 -9.87 10.26
N TYR A 32 -16.33 -9.90 9.41
CA TYR A 32 -14.95 -10.12 9.83
C TYR A 32 -14.57 -8.98 10.77
N GLU A 33 -14.42 -9.31 12.05
CA GLU A 33 -14.03 -8.38 13.10
C GLU A 33 -12.55 -8.09 12.97
N ILE A 34 -12.20 -6.81 12.88
CA ILE A 34 -10.81 -6.36 12.74
C ILE A 34 -10.31 -5.93 14.11
N ASN A 35 -9.19 -6.50 14.55
CA ASN A 35 -8.51 -6.07 15.76
C ASN A 35 -7.27 -5.24 15.42
N THR A 36 -7.30 -3.96 15.75
CA THR A 36 -6.21 -3.02 15.48
C THR A 36 -5.20 -2.90 16.64
N GLU A 37 -5.40 -3.57 17.77
CA GLU A 37 -4.58 -3.40 18.99
C GLU A 37 -3.12 -3.78 18.80
N ASN A 38 -2.86 -4.75 17.91
CA ASN A 38 -1.52 -5.27 17.62
C ASN A 38 -0.81 -4.51 16.50
N TRP A 39 -1.48 -3.55 15.86
CA TRP A 39 -0.86 -2.80 14.77
C TRP A 39 0.17 -1.81 15.30
N ASP A 40 1.29 -1.73 14.59
CA ASP A 40 2.34 -0.79 14.90
C ASP A 40 1.82 0.65 14.86
N LYS A 41 2.20 1.44 15.86
CA LYS A 41 1.78 2.84 15.92
C LYS A 41 2.45 3.66 14.83
N LYS A 42 1.74 4.70 14.41
CA LYS A 42 2.24 5.75 13.52
C LYS A 42 3.53 6.41 14.08
N LEU A 43 4.64 6.33 13.34
CA LEU A 43 5.98 6.76 13.74
C LEU A 43 6.12 8.28 13.78
N ALA A 44 6.25 8.89 14.96
CA ALA A 44 6.35 10.35 15.13
C ALA A 44 7.36 11.05 14.19
N VAL A 45 6.91 12.16 13.60
CA VAL A 45 7.76 13.08 12.83
C VAL A 45 8.44 14.06 13.80
N LYS A 46 9.71 14.38 13.53
CA LYS A 46 10.53 15.26 14.36
C LYS A 46 10.13 16.73 14.13
N PRO A 47 10.30 17.61 15.14
CA PRO A 47 9.85 19.02 15.07
C PRO A 47 10.32 19.80 13.83
N LYS A 48 11.55 19.54 13.35
CA LYS A 48 12.10 20.18 12.15
C LYS A 48 11.33 19.82 10.88
N ALA A 49 10.93 18.56 10.74
CA ALA A 49 10.14 18.09 9.60
C ALA A 49 8.68 18.52 9.76
N GLU A 50 8.14 18.44 10.98
CA GLU A 50 6.78 18.90 11.32
C GLU A 50 6.55 20.36 10.89
N ALA A 51 7.53 21.23 11.13
CA ALA A 51 7.47 22.64 10.78
C ALA A 51 7.29 22.90 9.27
N ILE A 52 7.66 21.94 8.42
CA ILE A 52 7.50 22.00 6.97
C ILE A 52 6.19 21.29 6.56
N LEU A 53 5.90 20.13 7.14
CA LEU A 53 4.73 19.32 6.79
C LEU A 53 3.41 19.97 7.17
N LYS A 54 3.37 20.80 8.22
CA LYS A 54 2.15 21.47 8.70
C LYS A 54 1.47 22.36 7.64
N ASP A 55 2.24 22.88 6.68
CA ASP A 55 1.75 23.79 5.65
C ASP A 55 1.37 23.02 4.35
N TRP A 56 1.55 21.69 4.34
CA TRP A 56 1.21 20.83 3.21
C TRP A 56 -0.15 20.16 3.44
N ALA A 57 -1.21 20.79 2.93
CA ALA A 57 -2.59 20.40 3.19
C ALA A 57 -2.92 18.96 2.75
N GLU A 58 -2.40 18.53 1.60
CA GLU A 58 -2.62 17.19 1.05
C GLU A 58 -1.97 16.12 1.93
N PHE A 59 -0.81 16.42 2.54
CA PHE A 59 -0.19 15.52 3.50
C PHE A 59 -1.01 15.42 4.79
N ALA A 60 -1.53 16.55 5.29
CA ALA A 60 -2.42 16.55 6.46
C ALA A 60 -3.73 15.76 6.19
N ALA A 61 -4.28 15.85 4.98
CA ALA A 61 -5.44 15.07 4.57
C ALA A 61 -5.11 13.56 4.51
N LEU A 62 -3.93 13.20 4.00
CA LEU A 62 -3.44 11.82 4.04
C LEU A 62 -3.28 11.31 5.48
N GLU A 63 -2.67 12.09 6.37
CA GLU A 63 -2.50 11.73 7.79
C GLU A 63 -3.84 11.48 8.48
N THR A 64 -4.83 12.33 8.21
CA THR A 64 -6.20 12.16 8.75
C THR A 64 -6.83 10.86 8.24
N SER A 65 -6.68 10.56 6.95
CA SER A 65 -7.18 9.31 6.37
C SER A 65 -6.46 8.08 6.93
N PHE A 66 -5.16 8.19 7.23
CA PHE A 66 -4.41 7.10 7.84
C PHE A 66 -4.82 6.89 9.31
N ASP A 67 -5.09 7.94 10.07
CA ASP A 67 -5.51 7.83 11.47
C ASP A 67 -6.86 7.12 11.62
N ALA A 68 -7.76 7.28 10.64
CA ALA A 68 -9.03 6.55 10.59
C ALA A 68 -8.84 5.02 10.50
N LEU A 69 -7.68 4.54 10.05
CA LEU A 69 -7.34 3.10 10.03
C LEU A 69 -7.48 2.46 11.41
N TYR A 70 -7.11 3.17 12.48
CA TYR A 70 -7.19 2.63 13.86
C TYR A 70 -8.59 2.69 14.47
N THR A 71 -9.61 3.08 13.68
CA THR A 71 -11.01 3.12 14.11
C THR A 71 -11.88 2.08 13.41
N VAL A 72 -11.30 1.30 12.48
CA VAL A 72 -12.04 0.29 11.73
C VAL A 72 -12.43 -0.87 12.66
N ALA A 73 -13.69 -1.30 12.58
CA ALA A 73 -14.17 -2.45 13.36
C ALA A 73 -14.44 -3.67 12.49
N ASN A 74 -14.65 -3.47 11.19
CA ASN A 74 -15.01 -4.52 10.26
C ASN A 74 -14.45 -4.28 8.85
N ARG A 75 -14.65 -5.27 7.97
CA ARG A 75 -14.17 -5.23 6.58
C ARG A 75 -14.71 -4.06 5.76
N ASP A 76 -15.96 -3.67 5.95
CA ASP A 76 -16.58 -2.58 5.19
C ASP A 76 -15.97 -1.23 5.60
N ASP A 77 -15.75 -1.03 6.91
CA ASP A 77 -15.04 0.13 7.44
C ASP A 77 -13.62 0.20 6.87
N LEU A 78 -12.90 -0.93 6.89
CA LEU A 78 -11.56 -1.00 6.33
C LEU A 78 -11.55 -0.70 4.83
N ASN A 79 -12.52 -1.21 4.06
CA ASN A 79 -12.64 -0.90 2.64
C ASN A 79 -12.83 0.59 2.40
N LEU A 80 -13.73 1.23 3.14
CA LEU A 80 -13.96 2.67 3.03
C LEU A 80 -12.71 3.48 3.38
N VAL A 81 -12.02 3.13 4.47
CA VAL A 81 -10.79 3.81 4.88
C VAL A 81 -9.69 3.64 3.83
N ILE A 82 -9.51 2.45 3.28
CA ILE A 82 -8.47 2.18 2.27
C ILE A 82 -8.78 2.89 0.95
N GLU A 83 -10.05 2.96 0.53
CA GLU A 83 -10.44 3.74 -0.64
C GLU A 83 -10.12 5.22 -0.48
N ASN A 84 -10.46 5.80 0.67
CA ASN A 84 -10.12 7.17 1.00
C ASN A 84 -8.60 7.38 1.04
N LEU A 85 -7.85 6.45 1.65
CA LEU A 85 -6.41 6.54 1.76
C LEU A 85 -5.73 6.52 0.38
N VAL A 86 -6.18 5.65 -0.52
CA VAL A 86 -5.68 5.59 -1.90
C VAL A 86 -6.01 6.88 -2.66
N ALA A 87 -7.21 7.45 -2.48
CA ALA A 87 -7.56 8.74 -3.07
C ALA A 87 -6.64 9.86 -2.57
N LYS A 88 -6.38 9.93 -1.25
CA LYS A 88 -5.46 10.93 -0.66
C LYS A 88 -4.00 10.73 -1.09
N GLN A 89 -3.58 9.50 -1.36
CA GLN A 89 -2.26 9.27 -1.95
C GLN A 89 -2.13 9.79 -3.39
N ASN A 90 -3.20 9.69 -4.20
CA ASN A 90 -3.22 10.27 -5.55
C ASN A 90 -3.17 11.80 -5.48
N GLU A 91 -4.01 12.41 -4.65
CA GLU A 91 -4.01 13.86 -4.42
C GLU A 91 -2.63 14.35 -3.96
N LEU A 92 -1.98 13.64 -3.02
CA LEU A 92 -0.64 13.97 -2.56
C LEU A 92 0.41 13.86 -3.67
N GLU A 93 0.34 12.83 -4.52
CA GLU A 93 1.27 12.62 -5.63
C GLU A 93 1.16 13.71 -6.71
N GLU A 94 -0.05 14.23 -6.94
CA GLU A 94 -0.32 15.33 -7.88
C GLU A 94 -0.02 16.72 -7.29
N SER A 95 0.06 16.81 -5.96
CA SER A 95 0.31 18.07 -5.25
C SER A 95 1.73 18.62 -5.47
N THR A 96 1.91 19.90 -5.13
CA THR A 96 3.24 20.50 -5.09
C THR A 96 3.93 20.12 -3.78
N TYR A 97 5.01 19.35 -3.89
CA TYR A 97 5.81 18.95 -2.73
C TYR A 97 6.57 20.17 -2.17
N PRO A 98 6.67 20.31 -0.84
CA PRO A 98 7.61 21.24 -0.22
C PRO A 98 9.01 21.03 -0.79
N GLU A 99 9.75 22.09 -1.06
CA GLU A 99 11.05 22.04 -1.75
C GLU A 99 12.01 21.02 -1.11
N ALA A 100 12.14 21.04 0.22
CA ALA A 100 12.97 20.11 0.98
C ALA A 100 12.59 18.64 0.79
N PHE A 101 11.32 18.34 0.48
CA PHE A 101 10.80 16.99 0.33
C PHE A 101 10.50 16.62 -1.13
N ASN A 102 10.73 17.53 -2.07
CA ASN A 102 10.58 17.29 -3.50
C ASN A 102 11.79 16.53 -4.08
N ILE A 103 12.13 15.40 -3.46
CA ILE A 103 13.29 14.58 -3.81
C ILE A 103 12.88 13.14 -4.13
N PRO A 104 13.66 12.41 -4.96
CA PRO A 104 13.31 11.03 -5.36
C PRO A 104 13.10 10.07 -4.18
N GLN A 105 13.84 10.22 -3.09
CA GLN A 105 13.77 9.33 -1.92
C GLN A 105 12.41 9.41 -1.23
N VAL A 106 11.84 10.61 -1.08
CA VAL A 106 10.51 10.82 -0.49
C VAL A 106 9.43 10.24 -1.41
N LYS A 107 9.48 10.58 -2.71
CA LYS A 107 8.51 10.10 -3.71
C LYS A 107 8.52 8.58 -3.85
N SER A 108 9.71 7.98 -3.81
CA SER A 108 9.88 6.52 -3.86
C SER A 108 9.19 5.84 -2.67
N ARG A 109 9.38 6.37 -1.44
CA ARG A 109 8.72 5.82 -0.24
C ARG A 109 7.21 5.99 -0.27
N GLN A 110 6.70 7.12 -0.75
CA GLN A 110 5.26 7.28 -0.99
C GLN A 110 4.72 6.23 -1.98
N LYS A 111 5.44 5.94 -3.06
CA LYS A 111 5.04 4.93 -4.04
C LYS A 111 4.98 3.52 -3.44
N VAL A 112 5.93 3.18 -2.57
CA VAL A 112 5.92 1.91 -1.83
C VAL A 112 4.70 1.84 -0.92
N PHE A 113 4.43 2.91 -0.16
CA PHE A 113 3.23 2.99 0.67
C PHE A 113 1.92 2.85 -0.16
N LYS A 114 1.83 3.53 -1.32
CA LYS A 114 0.71 3.38 -2.27
C LYS A 114 0.52 1.95 -2.73
N THR A 115 1.62 1.27 -3.02
CA THR A 115 1.60 -0.11 -3.49
C THR A 115 0.98 -1.04 -2.45
N TYR A 116 1.36 -0.90 -1.18
CA TYR A 116 0.77 -1.71 -0.12
C TYR A 116 -0.68 -1.33 0.21
N ALA A 117 -1.06 -0.05 0.12
CA ALA A 117 -2.47 0.34 0.22
C ALA A 117 -3.33 -0.29 -0.90
N LEU A 118 -2.80 -0.36 -2.11
CA LEU A 118 -3.45 -1.07 -3.23
C LEU A 118 -3.47 -2.59 -3.03
N LYS A 119 -2.46 -3.17 -2.37
CA LYS A 119 -2.45 -4.59 -1.99
C LYS A 119 -3.59 -4.90 -1.02
N VAL A 120 -3.76 -4.09 0.04
CA VAL A 120 -4.89 -4.21 0.97
C VAL A 120 -6.22 -4.11 0.24
N LYS A 121 -6.36 -3.12 -0.67
CA LYS A 121 -7.56 -2.99 -1.50
C LYS A 121 -7.84 -4.25 -2.33
N GLY A 122 -6.79 -4.85 -2.88
CA GLY A 122 -6.86 -6.14 -3.59
C GLY A 122 -7.38 -7.24 -2.69
N ASP A 123 -6.83 -7.37 -1.47
CA ASP A 123 -7.26 -8.40 -0.53
C ASP A 123 -8.73 -8.24 -0.13
N LEU A 124 -9.16 -7.00 0.09
CA LEU A 124 -10.56 -6.67 0.37
C LEU A 124 -11.48 -7.05 -0.80
N PHE A 125 -11.09 -6.71 -2.03
CA PHE A 125 -11.85 -7.02 -3.25
C PHE A 125 -11.99 -8.54 -3.48
N TYR A 126 -10.90 -9.28 -3.33
CA TYR A 126 -10.87 -10.75 -3.54
C TYR A 126 -11.32 -11.55 -2.32
N ARG A 127 -11.78 -10.88 -1.26
CA ARG A 127 -12.24 -11.51 -0.03
C ARG A 127 -11.18 -12.32 0.73
N THR A 128 -9.89 -12.05 0.51
CA THR A 128 -8.77 -12.67 1.26
C THR A 128 -8.51 -11.95 2.59
N ASP A 129 -7.78 -12.57 3.50
CA ASP A 129 -7.40 -11.96 4.78
C ASP A 129 -6.44 -10.77 4.54
N PRO A 130 -6.81 -9.52 4.89
CA PRO A 130 -5.99 -8.34 4.60
C PRO A 130 -4.88 -8.09 5.64
N GLU A 131 -4.83 -8.82 6.76
CA GLU A 131 -4.00 -8.48 7.92
C GLU A 131 -2.51 -8.29 7.56
N GLU A 132 -1.92 -9.25 6.85
CA GLU A 132 -0.50 -9.15 6.43
C GLU A 132 -0.24 -7.90 5.59
N SER A 133 -1.14 -7.59 4.65
CA SER A 133 -1.02 -6.45 3.77
C SER A 133 -1.23 -5.13 4.52
N VAL A 134 -2.09 -5.10 5.55
CA VAL A 134 -2.28 -3.94 6.41
C VAL A 134 -1.01 -3.66 7.20
N VAL A 135 -0.41 -4.69 7.82
CA VAL A 135 0.87 -4.56 8.53
C VAL A 135 1.96 -4.00 7.61
N GLN A 136 2.12 -4.56 6.41
CA GLN A 136 3.08 -4.08 5.42
C GLN A 136 2.81 -2.63 4.99
N MET A 137 1.53 -2.24 4.87
CA MET A 137 1.14 -0.87 4.57
C MET A 137 1.53 0.10 5.69
N ILE A 138 1.31 -0.28 6.95
CA ILE A 138 1.67 0.53 8.12
C ILE A 138 3.20 0.69 8.21
N GLU A 139 3.95 -0.39 7.99
CA GLU A 139 5.42 -0.34 7.92
C GLU A 139 5.91 0.60 6.82
N ALA A 140 5.32 0.51 5.61
CA ALA A 140 5.67 1.37 4.49
C ALA A 140 5.33 2.85 4.77
N TYR A 141 4.21 3.11 5.43
CA TYR A 141 3.84 4.46 5.86
C TYR A 141 4.81 5.01 6.91
N ASN A 142 5.20 4.20 7.90
CA ASN A 142 6.19 4.59 8.89
C ASN A 142 7.56 4.86 8.25
N ALA A 143 7.96 4.06 7.25
CA ALA A 143 9.17 4.32 6.47
C ALA A 143 9.08 5.62 5.67
N PHE A 144 7.91 5.94 5.12
CA PHE A 144 7.66 7.22 4.44
C PHE A 144 7.77 8.40 5.42
N ARG A 145 7.12 8.33 6.59
CA ARG A 145 7.25 9.36 7.65
C ARG A 145 8.69 9.53 8.11
N ASN A 146 9.42 8.42 8.28
CA ASN A 146 10.82 8.46 8.69
C ASN A 146 11.71 9.15 7.67
N GLN A 147 11.39 9.07 6.38
CA GLN A 147 12.18 9.72 5.34
C GLN A 147 12.23 11.24 5.54
N PHE A 148 11.15 11.88 6.00
CA PHE A 148 11.16 13.30 6.35
C PHE A 148 12.15 13.60 7.48
N ASN A 149 12.17 12.75 8.51
CA ASN A 149 13.12 12.86 9.62
C ASN A 149 14.56 12.73 9.16
N VAL A 150 14.84 11.82 8.22
CA VAL A 150 16.18 11.64 7.65
C VAL A 150 16.59 12.88 6.85
N VAL A 151 15.71 13.39 5.99
CA VAL A 151 15.99 14.54 5.12
C VAL A 151 16.39 15.78 5.92
N VAL A 152 15.62 16.14 6.95
CA VAL A 152 15.90 17.36 7.74
C VAL A 152 17.08 17.23 8.71
N ASN A 153 17.63 16.03 8.88
CA ASN A 153 18.79 15.77 9.73
C ASN A 153 20.03 15.35 8.92
N ASN A 154 19.93 15.22 7.60
CA ASN A 154 21.08 14.91 6.78
C ASN A 154 21.95 16.16 6.65
N THR A 155 23.16 16.09 7.19
CA THR A 155 24.15 17.17 7.17
C THR A 155 25.19 16.99 6.05
N LEU A 156 25.06 15.95 5.22
CA LEU A 156 25.98 15.70 4.12
C LEU A 156 25.63 16.59 2.93
N ASP A 157 26.47 17.58 2.71
CA ASP A 157 26.52 18.36 1.48
C ASP A 157 27.21 17.51 0.40
N THR A 158 26.44 17.04 -0.58
CA THR A 158 26.95 16.22 -1.67
C THR A 158 27.73 17.01 -2.70
N ASP A 159 27.56 18.34 -2.77
CA ASP A 159 28.32 19.19 -3.68
C ASP A 159 29.79 19.25 -3.22
N LEU A 160 30.02 19.26 -1.91
CA LEU A 160 31.34 19.13 -1.28
C LEU A 160 32.07 17.80 -1.57
N ILE A 161 31.34 16.75 -1.98
CA ILE A 161 31.94 15.43 -2.27
C ILE A 161 32.37 15.32 -3.74
N LEU A 162 31.74 16.07 -4.65
CA LEU A 162 32.00 16.00 -6.09
C LEU A 162 33.09 16.98 -6.57
N ASP A 163 33.58 17.85 -5.69
CA ASP A 163 34.71 18.77 -5.92
C ASP A 163 36.10 18.17 -5.58
N LEU A 164 36.20 16.84 -5.41
CA LEU A 164 37.44 16.08 -5.22
C LEU A 164 37.94 15.42 -6.51
#